data_AF-A0A4P9WJL1-F1
#
_entry.id   AF-A0A4P9WJL1-F1
#
_cell.length_a   1.000
_cell.length_b   1.000
_cell.length_c   1.000
_cell.angle_alpha   90.00
_cell.angle_beta   90.00
_cell.angle_gamma   90.00
#
_symmetry.space_group_name_H-M   'P 1'
#
loop_
_entity.id
_entity.type
_entity.pdbx_description
1 polymer ?
#
loop_
_entity_poly.entity_id
_entity_poly.type
_entity_poly.pdbx_seq_one_letter_code
_entity_poly.pdbx_strand_id
1 'polypeptide(L)'
;YIDYAHRLKTENFEPYFSRTRVLMPRPSDMSFYNWETQTCTSNATPNFQVIADNENGLLFKNKRDRKIINVDPKEAKPGDNTTRAQIQTHEHIQVVIYDHLTRRKT
;
A
#
# COMPACT_ATOMS: atom_id res chain seq x y z
N TYR A 1 -3.11 1.28 -3.85
CA TYR A 1 -2.13 0.98 -2.80
C TYR A 1 -1.38 2.24 -2.43
N ILE A 2 -1.33 2.54 -1.14
CA ILE A 2 -0.76 3.78 -0.60
C ILE A 2 0.43 3.40 0.29
N ASP A 3 1.55 4.12 0.17
CA ASP A 3 2.61 4.06 1.18
C ASP A 3 2.15 4.86 2.40
N TYR A 4 1.42 4.18 3.29
CA TYR A 4 0.77 4.81 4.42
C TYR A 4 1.77 5.50 5.35
N ALA A 5 2.91 4.86 5.62
CA ALA A 5 3.97 5.44 6.46
C ALA A 5 4.61 6.68 5.82
N HIS A 6 4.73 6.74 4.50
CA HIS A 6 5.18 7.94 3.80
C HIS A 6 4.14 9.06 3.88
N ARG A 7 2.87 8.80 3.54
CA ARG A 7 1.82 9.83 3.58
C ARG A 7 1.60 10.38 4.98
N LEU A 8 1.64 9.54 6.02
CA LEU A 8 1.55 9.98 7.41
C LEU A 8 2.65 10.99 7.79
N LYS A 9 3.83 10.91 7.17
CA LYS A 9 4.97 11.80 7.43
C LYS A 9 4.91 13.09 6.63
N THR A 10 4.35 13.06 5.43
CA THR A 10 4.42 14.16 4.47
C THR A 10 3.15 14.99 4.38
N GLU A 11 2.05 14.55 4.98
CA GLU A 11 0.75 15.22 4.88
C GLU A 11 0.04 15.32 6.23
N ASN A 12 -0.88 16.27 6.36
CA ASN A 12 -1.73 16.36 7.54
C ASN A 12 -2.85 15.31 7.50
N PHE A 13 -2.79 14.34 8.42
CA PHE A 13 -3.79 13.28 8.54
C PHE A 13 -4.95 13.58 9.51
N GLU A 14 -4.89 14.69 10.25
CA GLU A 14 -5.96 15.11 11.15
C GLU A 14 -7.35 15.16 10.48
N PRO A 15 -7.51 15.63 9.23
CA PRO A 15 -8.81 15.61 8.56
C PRO A 15 -9.37 14.20 8.33
N TYR A 16 -8.50 13.21 8.09
CA TYR A 16 -8.92 11.83 7.92
C TYR A 16 -9.29 11.20 9.26
N PHE A 17 -8.50 11.47 10.32
CA PHE A 17 -8.79 10.95 11.65
C PHE A 17 -10.04 11.57 12.29
N SER A 18 -10.29 12.85 12.01
CA SER A 18 -11.53 13.54 12.40
C SER A 18 -12.73 13.21 11.51
N ARG A 19 -12.54 12.37 10.47
CA ARG A 19 -13.56 11.99 9.48
C ARG A 19 -14.19 13.17 8.73
N THR A 20 -13.50 14.31 8.69
CA THR A 20 -13.90 15.46 7.88
C THR A 20 -13.50 15.29 6.42
N ARG A 21 -12.60 14.33 6.12
CA ARG A 21 -12.25 13.89 4.77
C ARG A 21 -12.10 12.37 4.71
N VAL A 22 -12.43 11.79 3.55
CA VAL A 22 -12.22 10.37 3.26
C VAL A 22 -10.84 10.18 2.60
N LEU A 23 -10.09 9.17 3.03
CA LEU A 23 -8.76 8.88 2.50
C LEU A 23 -8.85 8.17 1.14
N MET A 24 -8.65 8.92 0.06
CA MET A 24 -8.69 8.37 -1.30
C MET A 24 -7.29 8.04 -1.83
N PRO A 25 -7.12 6.91 -2.54
CA PRO A 25 -5.91 6.65 -3.32
C PRO A 25 -5.86 7.63 -4.52
N ARG A 26 -4.65 8.00 -4.93
CA ARG A 26 -4.37 8.98 -5.98
C ARG A 26 -3.44 8.38 -7.04
N PRO A 27 -3.41 8.96 -8.26
CA PRO A 27 -2.47 8.53 -9.30
C PRO A 27 -0.99 8.57 -8.91
N SER A 28 -0.62 9.36 -7.90
CA SER A 28 0.75 9.48 -7.36
C SER A 28 1.09 8.46 -6.27
N ASP A 29 0.13 7.67 -5.80
CA ASP A 29 0.39 6.62 -4.82
C ASP A 29 1.07 5.40 -5.46
N MET A 30 1.47 4.41 -4.65
CA MET A 30 2.28 3.27 -5.10
C MET A 30 1.67 2.54 -6.30
N SER A 31 0.37 2.28 -6.25
CA SER A 31 -0.36 1.75 -7.40
C SER A 31 -1.79 2.25 -7.35
N PHE A 32 -2.29 2.72 -8.48
CA PHE A 32 -3.64 3.25 -8.59
C PHE A 32 -4.23 2.84 -9.92
N TYR A 33 -5.51 2.47 -9.90
CA TYR A 33 -6.26 2.14 -11.09
C TYR A 33 -7.53 2.98 -11.13
N ASN A 34 -7.68 3.76 -12.19
CA ASN A 34 -8.90 4.51 -12.47
C ASN A 34 -9.82 3.68 -13.36
N TRP A 35 -10.98 3.30 -12.83
CA TRP A 35 -11.99 2.51 -13.54
C TRP A 35 -12.66 3.27 -14.69
N GLU A 36 -12.80 4.60 -14.58
CA GLU A 36 -13.43 5.42 -15.61
C GLU A 36 -12.51 5.58 -16.82
N THR A 37 -11.23 5.91 -16.59
CA THR A 37 -10.26 6.16 -17.67
C THR A 37 -9.44 4.93 -18.03
N GLN A 38 -9.68 3.79 -17.36
CA GLN A 38 -8.94 2.54 -17.53
C GLN A 38 -7.42 2.71 -17.36
N THR A 39 -7.00 3.71 -16.59
CA THR A 39 -5.59 4.09 -16.45
C THR A 39 -4.99 3.47 -15.19
N CYS A 40 -3.87 2.76 -15.35
CA CYS A 40 -3.07 2.23 -14.26
C CYS A 40 -1.82 3.09 -14.06
N THR A 41 -1.53 3.48 -12.83
CA THR A 41 -0.25 4.10 -12.46
C THR A 41 0.46 3.24 -11.43
N SER A 42 1.78 3.24 -11.50
CA SER A 42 2.66 2.55 -10.56
C SER A 42 3.86 3.44 -10.26
N ASN A 43 4.01 3.84 -8.99
CA ASN A 43 5.02 4.80 -8.58
C ASN A 43 5.88 4.22 -7.46
N ALA A 44 7.20 4.33 -7.61
CA ALA A 44 8.10 4.01 -6.49
C ALA A 44 7.99 5.11 -5.42
N THR A 45 7.97 4.70 -4.15
CA THR A 45 7.99 5.61 -2.99
C THR A 45 9.32 5.53 -2.27
N PRO A 46 9.60 6.36 -1.25
CA PRO A 46 10.83 6.23 -0.48
C PRO A 46 11.00 4.86 0.19
N ASN A 47 9.91 4.19 0.58
CA ASN A 47 9.97 2.91 1.28
C ASN A 47 9.84 1.69 0.35
N PHE A 48 9.13 1.81 -0.78
CA PHE A 48 8.79 0.66 -1.61
C PHE A 48 9.08 0.88 -3.09
N GLN A 49 9.53 -0.19 -3.75
CA GLN A 49 9.56 -0.31 -5.20
C GLN A 49 8.36 -1.14 -5.64
N VAL A 50 7.71 -0.75 -6.72
CA VAL A 50 6.55 -1.45 -7.30
C VAL A 50 7.05 -2.36 -8.42
N ILE A 51 6.60 -3.61 -8.41
CA ILE A 51 6.89 -4.61 -9.43
C ILE A 51 5.55 -5.01 -10.04
N ALA A 52 5.20 -4.39 -11.17
CA ALA A 52 3.91 -4.57 -11.84
C ALA A 52 3.97 -5.57 -13.02
N ASP A 53 5.15 -5.80 -13.59
CA ASP A 53 5.36 -6.68 -14.76
C ASP A 53 5.74 -8.11 -14.35
N ASN A 54 5.05 -8.69 -13.36
CA ASN A 54 5.30 -10.07 -12.92
C ASN A 54 4.12 -10.98 -13.30
N GLU A 55 4.41 -12.21 -13.71
CA GLU A 55 3.41 -13.26 -13.99
C GLU A 55 2.49 -13.52 -12.79
N ASN A 56 3.01 -13.33 -11.57
CA ASN A 56 2.26 -13.50 -10.33
C ASN A 56 1.47 -12.24 -9.90
N GLY A 57 1.35 -11.24 -10.78
CA GLY A 57 0.63 -10.00 -10.51
C GLY A 57 1.46 -8.96 -9.74
N LEU A 58 0.76 -8.06 -9.06
CA LEU A 58 1.37 -6.89 -8.41
C LEU A 58 2.13 -7.27 -7.14
N LEU A 59 3.41 -6.91 -7.08
CA LEU A 59 4.24 -7.07 -5.89
C LEU A 59 4.86 -5.74 -5.46
N PHE A 60 5.16 -5.64 -4.17
CA PHE A 60 5.94 -4.52 -3.62
C PHE A 60 7.23 -5.03 -2.99
N LYS A 61 8.32 -4.34 -3.22
CA LYS A 61 9.62 -4.64 -2.62
C LYS A 61 10.00 -3.56 -1.64
N ASN A 62 10.22 -3.91 -0.39
CA ASN A 62 10.75 -2.97 0.59
C ASN A 62 12.18 -2.57 0.20
N LYS A 63 12.45 -1.27 0.12
CA LYS A 63 13.75 -0.75 -0.33
C LYS A 63 14.87 -0.96 0.69
N ARG A 64 14.52 -1.15 1.98
CA ARG A 64 15.49 -1.27 3.07
C ARG A 64 16.05 -2.67 3.21
N ASP A 65 15.19 -3.68 3.30
CA ASP A 65 15.60 -5.08 3.52
C ASP A 65 15.43 -5.95 2.26
N ARG A 66 14.91 -5.38 1.17
CA ARG A 66 14.70 -6.02 -0.14
C ARG A 66 13.67 -7.15 -0.11
N LYS A 67 12.90 -7.32 0.97
CA LYS A 67 11.84 -8.33 1.07
C LYS A 67 10.65 -7.96 0.19
N ILE A 68 9.99 -8.99 -0.31
CA ILE A 68 8.82 -8.89 -1.20
C ILE A 68 7.55 -9.00 -0.37
N ILE A 69 6.58 -8.16 -0.71
CA ILE A 69 5.22 -8.15 -0.22
C ILE A 69 4.31 -8.51 -1.40
N ASN A 70 3.65 -9.66 -1.32
CA ASN A 70 2.60 -10.09 -2.22
C ASN A 70 1.25 -9.56 -1.73
N VAL A 71 0.55 -8.85 -2.61
CA VAL A 71 -0.75 -8.24 -2.29
C VAL A 71 -1.93 -8.93 -2.95
N ASP A 72 -1.73 -10.10 -3.56
CA ASP A 72 -2.80 -10.97 -4.02
C ASP A 72 -3.74 -11.31 -2.86
N PRO A 73 -5.05 -10.98 -2.95
CA PRO A 73 -6.04 -11.34 -1.94
C PRO A 73 -6.16 -12.84 -1.65
N LYS A 74 -5.74 -13.71 -2.58
CA LYS A 74 -5.76 -15.17 -2.44
C LYS A 74 -4.54 -15.72 -1.70
N GLU A 75 -3.50 -14.90 -1.53
CA GLU A 75 -2.28 -15.33 -0.87
C GLU A 75 -2.47 -15.37 0.65
N ALA A 76 -2.21 -16.52 1.26
CA ALA A 76 -2.37 -16.72 2.70
C ALA A 76 -1.26 -16.02 3.50
N LYS A 77 -0.06 -15.90 2.92
CA LYS A 77 1.08 -15.23 3.54
C LYS A 77 1.62 -14.12 2.63
N PRO A 78 1.42 -12.85 2.99
CA PRO A 78 1.81 -11.72 2.12
C PRO A 78 3.32 -11.54 1.99
N GLY A 79 4.14 -12.28 2.75
CA GLY A 79 5.59 -12.23 2.69
C GLY A 79 6.23 -12.28 4.07
N ASP A 80 7.56 -12.39 4.09
CA ASP A 80 8.33 -12.37 5.34
C ASP A 80 8.15 -11.03 6.06
N ASN A 81 8.07 -11.07 7.39
CA ASN A 81 7.90 -9.90 8.26
C ASN A 81 6.69 -9.01 7.91
N THR A 82 5.73 -9.55 7.16
CA THR A 82 4.57 -8.81 6.69
C THR A 82 3.31 -9.45 7.25
N THR A 83 2.45 -8.65 7.85
CA THR A 83 1.10 -9.07 8.23
C THR A 83 0.07 -8.41 7.33
N ARG A 84 -1.05 -9.09 7.10
CA ARG A 84 -2.20 -8.58 6.33
C ARG A 84 -3.40 -8.52 7.26
N ALA A 85 -3.96 -7.33 7.43
CA ALA A 85 -5.16 -7.12 8.23
C ALA A 85 -6.23 -6.43 7.36
N GLN A 86 -7.42 -7.02 7.28
CA GLN A 86 -8.58 -6.38 6.66
C GLN A 86 -9.32 -5.57 7.72
N ILE A 87 -9.60 -4.30 7.41
CA ILE A 87 -10.34 -3.39 8.28
C ILE A 87 -11.77 -3.31 7.77
N GLN A 88 -12.74 -3.63 8.64
CA GLN A 88 -14.15 -3.46 8.34
C GLN A 88 -14.55 -2.00 8.55
N THR A 89 -15.09 -1.38 7.51
CA THR A 89 -15.55 0.01 7.54
C THR A 89 -16.63 0.21 6.48
N HIS A 90 -17.43 1.26 6.64
CA HIS A 90 -18.41 1.70 5.65
C HIS A 90 -17.87 2.81 4.74
N GLU A 91 -16.67 3.34 5.01
CA GLU A 91 -16.05 4.42 4.22
C GLU A 91 -15.56 3.94 2.84
N HIS A 92 -15.17 2.67 2.73
CA HIS A 92 -14.69 2.06 1.50
C HIS A 92 -15.18 0.61 1.39
N ILE A 93 -15.33 0.12 0.15
CA ILE A 93 -15.68 -1.27 -0.15
C ILE A 93 -14.67 -2.24 0.48
N GLN A 94 -13.38 -1.86 0.48
CA GLN A 94 -12.32 -2.69 1.05
C GLN A 94 -11.17 -1.81 1.57
N VAL A 95 -10.73 -2.11 2.79
CA VAL A 95 -9.50 -1.55 3.37
C VAL A 95 -8.64 -2.71 3.88
N VAL A 96 -7.40 -2.79 3.38
CA VAL A 96 -6.43 -3.80 3.79
C VAL A 96 -5.12 -3.11 4.13
N ILE A 97 -4.60 -3.41 5.32
CA ILE A 97 -3.31 -2.94 5.80
C ILE A 97 -2.30 -4.08 5.64
N TYR A 98 -1.21 -3.80 4.95
CA TYR A 98 -0.01 -4.63 4.93
C TYR A 98 1.04 -3.97 5.82
N ASP A 99 1.27 -4.52 7.01
CA ASP A 99 2.25 -4.00 7.95
C ASP A 99 3.56 -4.79 7.83
N HIS A 100 4.63 -4.10 7.45
CA HIS A 100 5.93 -4.70 7.14
C HIS A 100 7.00 -4.24 8.13
N LEU A 101 7.48 -5.17 8.95
CA LEU A 101 8.44 -4.89 10.01
C LEU A 101 9.87 -4.99 9.49
N THR A 102 10.56 -3.85 9.46
CA THR A 102 12.00 -3.81 9.16
C THR A 102 12.81 -3.71 10.45
N ARG A 103 13.65 -4.70 10.74
CA ARG A 103 14.58 -4.62 11.88
C ARG A 103 15.57 -3.46 11.66
N ARG A 104 15.82 -2.66 12.70
CA ARG A 104 16.99 -1.78 12.70
C ARG A 104 18.24 -2.65 12.81
N LYS A 105 19.23 -2.42 11.94
CA LYS A 105 20.61 -2.82 12.29
C LYS A 105 20.94 -2.00 13.54
N THR A 106 21.10 -2.69 14.66
CA THR A 106 21.81 -2.18 15.83
C THR A 106 23.22 -1.80 15.43
#